data_AF-A0A4Y9AAE7-F1
#
_entry.id   AF-A0A4Y9AAE7-F1
#
_cell.length_a   1.000
_cell.length_b   1.000
_cell.length_c   1.000
_cell.angle_alpha   90.00
_cell.angle_beta   90.00
_cell.angle_gamma   90.00
#
_symmetry.space_group_name_H-M   'P 1'
#
loop_
_entity.id
_entity.type
_entity.pdbx_description
1 polymer ?
#
loop_
_entity_poly.entity_id
_entity_poly.type
_entity_poly.pdbx_seq_one_letter_code
_entity_poly.pdbx_strand_id
1 'polypeptide(L)'
;MSEKVKVSAEQAEAIEKYKRDLEKSHWQQRMNKIRTEATFEKCLLGIPTPDFLRALYYGYEVEPEFKRDDPVMVKWKGEDKEELWHVMKAWDSIVEIYDELGNFSTAGYNIVRHATETEIAEGKERRWWARHGRGVWKLQRGDVLAKVIDNFPVIVVYESDFNKFGADELSQMYKVLCFAENRLDRSVNNE
;
A
#
# COMPACT_ATOMS: atom_id res chain seq x y z
N MET A 1 18.49 6.38 -31.61
CA MET A 1 17.84 5.29 -30.85
C MET A 1 16.43 5.75 -30.57
N SER A 2 15.42 5.01 -31.02
CA SER A 2 14.02 5.33 -30.71
C SER A 2 13.78 5.08 -29.22
N GLU A 3 13.08 5.99 -28.55
CA GLU A 3 12.63 5.81 -27.18
C GLU A 3 11.72 4.58 -27.09
N LYS A 4 11.93 3.71 -26.10
CA LYS A 4 11.08 2.53 -25.89
C LYS A 4 9.74 2.98 -25.33
N VAL A 5 8.68 2.30 -25.73
CA VAL A 5 7.34 2.55 -25.19
C VAL A 5 7.26 1.96 -23.79
N LYS A 6 6.75 2.74 -22.84
CA LYS A 6 6.47 2.28 -21.48
C LYS A 6 5.10 1.61 -21.43
N VAL A 7 5.04 0.40 -20.89
CA VAL A 7 3.80 -0.41 -20.79
C VAL A 7 3.69 -1.01 -19.40
N SER A 8 2.48 -1.32 -18.92
CA SER A 8 2.31 -2.06 -17.68
C SER A 8 2.72 -3.54 -17.84
N ALA A 9 2.88 -4.26 -16.72
CA ALA A 9 3.18 -5.70 -16.75
C ALA A 9 2.08 -6.50 -17.47
N GLU A 10 0.81 -6.19 -17.22
CA GLU A 10 -0.34 -6.82 -17.90
C GLU A 10 -0.31 -6.54 -19.41
N GLN A 11 0.03 -5.31 -19.81
CA GLN A 11 0.17 -4.95 -21.22
C GLN A 11 1.35 -5.68 -21.87
N ALA A 12 2.48 -5.83 -21.17
CA ALA A 12 3.62 -6.59 -21.63
C ALA A 12 3.28 -8.06 -21.87
N GLU A 13 2.60 -8.71 -20.93
CA GLU A 13 2.15 -10.11 -21.07
C GLU A 13 1.22 -10.27 -22.28
N ALA A 14 0.27 -9.35 -22.44
CA ALA A 14 -0.65 -9.32 -23.57
C ALA A 14 0.10 -9.14 -24.90
N ILE A 15 1.11 -8.25 -24.96
CA ILE A 15 1.97 -8.06 -26.14
C ILE A 15 2.74 -9.34 -26.48
N GLU A 16 3.32 -10.05 -25.50
CA GLU A 16 4.08 -11.29 -25.74
C GLU A 16 3.20 -12.46 -26.14
N LYS A 17 2.01 -12.58 -25.54
CA LYS A 17 0.99 -13.53 -25.99
C LYS A 17 0.63 -13.25 -27.45
N TYR A 18 0.44 -11.99 -27.79
CA TYR A 18 0.13 -11.57 -29.14
C TYR A 18 1.27 -11.84 -30.15
N LYS A 19 2.54 -11.64 -29.78
CA LYS A 19 3.71 -12.00 -30.61
C LYS A 19 3.76 -13.50 -30.92
N ARG A 20 3.62 -14.35 -29.89
CA ARG A 20 3.60 -15.83 -30.05
C ARG A 20 2.46 -16.29 -30.96
N ASP A 21 1.34 -15.59 -30.90
CA ASP A 21 0.19 -15.83 -31.74
C ASP A 21 0.46 -15.42 -33.20
N LEU A 22 1.11 -14.28 -33.43
CA LEU A 22 1.50 -13.84 -34.76
C LEU A 22 2.45 -14.84 -35.45
N GLU A 23 3.39 -15.42 -34.72
CA GLU A 23 4.33 -16.43 -35.25
C GLU A 23 3.64 -17.69 -35.79
N LYS A 24 2.45 -18.03 -35.25
CA LYS A 24 1.72 -19.26 -35.58
C LYS A 24 0.76 -19.14 -36.76
N SER A 25 0.50 -17.95 -37.31
CA SER A 25 -0.52 -17.76 -38.36
C SER A 25 -0.11 -16.75 -39.44
N HIS A 26 -0.65 -16.89 -40.65
CA HIS A 26 -0.44 -15.91 -41.72
C HIS A 26 -0.97 -14.51 -41.30
N TRP A 27 -0.07 -13.53 -41.22
CA TRP A 27 -0.30 -12.18 -40.68
C TRP A 27 -1.54 -11.46 -41.27
N GLN A 28 -1.84 -11.71 -42.54
CA GLN A 28 -2.94 -11.07 -43.28
C GLN A 28 -4.33 -11.49 -42.80
N GLN A 29 -4.48 -12.74 -42.35
CA GLN A 29 -5.79 -13.25 -41.90
C GLN A 29 -6.17 -12.71 -40.51
N ARG A 30 -5.19 -12.31 -39.70
CA ARG A 30 -5.41 -11.88 -38.31
C ARG A 30 -5.67 -10.39 -38.14
N MET A 31 -5.04 -9.52 -38.93
CA MET A 31 -5.29 -8.06 -38.86
C MET A 31 -6.77 -7.70 -38.99
N ASN A 32 -7.54 -8.47 -39.78
CA ASN A 32 -8.99 -8.31 -39.92
C ASN A 32 -9.79 -8.91 -38.74
N LYS A 33 -9.24 -9.92 -38.05
CA LYS A 33 -9.87 -10.64 -36.94
C LYS A 33 -9.72 -9.88 -35.60
N ILE A 34 -8.62 -9.16 -35.42
CA ILE A 34 -8.29 -8.37 -34.22
C ILE A 34 -9.25 -7.20 -33.99
N ARG A 35 -9.77 -6.61 -35.08
CA ARG A 35 -10.72 -5.50 -34.98
C ARG A 35 -12.13 -5.96 -34.61
N THR A 36 -12.43 -7.27 -34.71
CA THR A 36 -13.78 -7.81 -34.62
C THR A 36 -13.99 -8.81 -33.48
N GLU A 37 -12.94 -9.46 -32.97
CA GLU A 37 -13.08 -10.35 -31.81
C GLU A 37 -12.95 -9.63 -30.47
N ALA A 38 -13.88 -9.93 -29.57
CA ALA A 38 -13.90 -9.58 -28.15
C ALA A 38 -12.72 -10.17 -27.33
N THR A 39 -11.66 -10.64 -28.01
CA THR A 39 -10.45 -11.26 -27.46
C THR A 39 -9.26 -10.30 -27.44
N PHE A 40 -9.38 -9.08 -27.97
CA PHE A 40 -8.37 -8.05 -27.73
C PHE A 40 -8.34 -7.79 -26.22
N GLU A 41 -7.24 -8.19 -25.57
CA GLU A 41 -7.13 -8.06 -24.12
C GLU A 41 -7.38 -6.61 -23.74
N LYS A 42 -8.33 -6.39 -22.83
CA LYS A 42 -8.82 -5.05 -22.51
C LYS A 42 -7.68 -4.12 -22.08
N CYS A 43 -6.62 -4.66 -21.48
CA CYS A 43 -5.41 -3.94 -21.08
C CYS A 43 -4.69 -3.25 -22.26
N LEU A 44 -4.78 -3.81 -23.48
CA LEU A 44 -4.17 -3.23 -24.69
C LEU A 44 -4.98 -2.08 -25.28
N LEU A 45 -6.27 -1.94 -24.96
CA LEU A 45 -7.11 -0.82 -25.41
C LEU A 45 -6.64 0.53 -24.83
N GLY A 46 -5.92 0.49 -23.71
CA GLY A 46 -5.33 1.67 -23.08
C GLY A 46 -4.07 2.19 -23.77
N ILE A 47 -3.50 1.45 -24.72
CA ILE A 47 -2.29 1.85 -25.44
C ILE A 47 -2.68 2.49 -26.79
N PRO A 48 -2.22 3.71 -27.10
CA PRO A 48 -2.39 4.27 -28.44
C PRO A 48 -1.82 3.32 -29.51
N THR A 49 -2.54 3.14 -30.62
CA THR A 49 -2.11 2.24 -31.71
C THR A 49 -0.65 2.44 -32.16
N PRO A 50 -0.12 3.67 -32.31
CA PRO A 50 1.28 3.88 -32.65
C PRO A 50 2.25 3.31 -31.62
N ASP A 51 1.92 3.40 -30.33
CA ASP A 51 2.76 2.92 -29.23
C ASP A 51 2.66 1.41 -29.06
N PHE A 52 1.49 0.82 -29.28
CA PHE A 52 1.34 -0.64 -29.36
C PHE A 52 2.20 -1.23 -30.49
N LEU A 53 2.15 -0.64 -31.68
CA LEU A 53 2.99 -1.06 -32.81
C LEU A 53 4.47 -0.88 -32.49
N ARG A 54 4.86 0.23 -31.87
CA ARG A 54 6.25 0.44 -31.46
C ARG A 54 6.72 -0.60 -30.43
N ALA A 55 5.89 -0.90 -29.43
CA ALA A 55 6.16 -1.92 -28.43
C ALA A 55 6.33 -3.31 -29.08
N LEU A 56 5.52 -3.61 -30.10
CA LEU A 56 5.58 -4.87 -30.83
C LEU A 56 6.88 -5.01 -31.65
N TYR A 57 7.30 -3.97 -32.39
CA TYR A 57 8.41 -4.05 -33.36
C TYR A 57 9.76 -3.59 -32.82
N TYR A 58 9.78 -2.58 -31.95
CA TYR A 58 11.02 -1.98 -31.41
C TYR A 58 11.27 -2.36 -29.95
N GLY A 59 10.33 -3.09 -29.34
CA GLY A 59 10.36 -3.45 -27.93
C GLY A 59 9.80 -2.36 -27.02
N TYR A 60 9.61 -2.71 -25.75
CA TYR A 60 9.02 -1.86 -24.72
C TYR A 60 9.83 -1.94 -23.43
N GLU A 61 9.53 -1.05 -22.50
CA GLU A 61 9.98 -1.07 -21.12
C GLU A 61 8.76 -1.26 -20.22
N VAL A 62 8.82 -2.19 -19.28
CA VAL A 62 7.72 -2.42 -18.35
C VAL A 62 7.82 -1.39 -17.23
N GLU A 63 6.80 -0.56 -17.05
CA GLU A 63 6.72 0.29 -15.87
C GLU A 63 6.56 -0.60 -14.64
N PRO A 64 7.44 -0.45 -13.63
CA PRO A 64 7.27 -1.17 -12.38
C PRO A 64 5.92 -0.78 -11.77
N GLU A 65 5.07 -1.78 -11.54
CA GLU A 65 3.77 -1.61 -10.84
C GLU A 65 3.95 -1.02 -9.43
N PHE A 66 5.12 -1.27 -8.84
CA PHE A 66 5.53 -0.81 -7.54
C PHE A 66 6.77 0.07 -7.65
N LYS A 67 6.73 1.25 -7.02
CA LYS A 67 7.87 2.16 -6.92
C LYS A 67 8.56 1.98 -5.57
N ARG A 68 9.82 2.40 -5.51
CA ARG A 68 10.57 2.41 -4.25
C ARG A 68 9.84 3.23 -3.18
N ASP A 69 9.83 2.69 -1.97
CA ASP A 69 9.18 3.18 -0.76
C ASP A 69 7.64 3.16 -0.79
N ASP A 70 7.01 2.62 -1.84
CA ASP A 70 5.56 2.44 -1.89
C ASP A 70 5.09 1.52 -0.74
N PRO A 71 4.05 1.90 0.02
CA PRO A 71 3.46 1.06 1.03
C PRO A 71 2.58 -0.02 0.38
N VAL A 72 2.87 -1.28 0.70
CA VAL A 72 2.18 -2.44 0.13
C VAL A 72 1.67 -3.37 1.22
N MET A 73 0.56 -4.04 0.95
CA MET A 73 0.05 -5.12 1.78
C MET A 73 0.48 -6.45 1.19
N VAL A 74 1.00 -7.34 2.04
CA VAL A 74 1.50 -8.66 1.64
C VAL A 74 0.76 -9.75 2.37
N LYS A 75 0.22 -10.72 1.62
CA LYS A 75 -0.49 -11.87 2.18
C LYS A 75 0.37 -13.14 2.09
N TRP A 76 1.11 -13.43 3.15
CA TRP A 76 1.95 -14.63 3.19
C TRP A 76 1.13 -15.91 3.20
N LYS A 77 1.66 -16.96 2.58
CA LYS A 77 0.99 -18.25 2.52
C LYS A 77 0.96 -18.89 3.92
N GLY A 78 -0.25 -19.13 4.44
CA GLY A 78 -0.45 -19.72 5.77
C GLY A 78 -0.67 -18.69 6.87
N GLU A 79 -0.56 -17.39 6.56
CA GLU A 79 -0.95 -16.32 7.47
C GLU A 79 -2.39 -15.88 7.17
N ASP A 80 -3.17 -15.67 8.23
CA ASP A 80 -4.56 -15.22 8.11
C ASP A 80 -4.67 -13.72 7.83
N LYS A 81 -3.59 -12.96 8.03
CA LYS A 81 -3.57 -11.50 7.98
C LYS A 81 -2.57 -11.00 6.96
N GLU A 82 -2.92 -9.87 6.35
CA GLU A 82 -2.00 -9.11 5.51
C GLU A 82 -1.14 -8.19 6.38
N GLU A 83 0.11 -8.05 6.00
CA GLU A 83 1.08 -7.19 6.69
C GLU A 83 1.45 -6.01 5.81
N LEU A 84 1.71 -4.87 6.43
CA LEU A 84 2.16 -3.67 5.75
C LEU A 84 3.68 -3.67 5.63
N TRP A 85 4.18 -3.55 4.40
CA TRP A 85 5.59 -3.50 4.04
C TRP A 85 5.86 -2.29 3.14
N HIS A 86 7.13 -1.99 2.90
CA HIS A 86 7.58 -0.98 1.95
C HIS A 86 8.39 -1.62 0.82
N VAL A 87 8.19 -1.14 -0.40
CA VAL A 87 8.91 -1.64 -1.57
C VAL A 87 10.34 -1.12 -1.57
N MET A 88 11.33 -2.00 -1.56
CA MET A 88 12.72 -1.61 -1.81
C MET A 88 12.99 -1.50 -3.31
N LYS A 89 12.58 -2.54 -4.05
CA LYS A 89 12.81 -2.69 -5.49
C LYS A 89 11.82 -3.72 -6.05
N ALA A 90 11.35 -3.51 -7.27
CA ALA A 90 10.51 -4.48 -7.97
C ALA A 90 11.11 -4.81 -9.34
N TRP A 91 11.11 -6.08 -9.71
CA TRP A 91 11.51 -6.52 -11.04
C TRP A 91 10.83 -7.85 -11.41
N ASP A 92 10.60 -8.02 -12.71
CA ASP A 92 9.90 -9.18 -13.27
C ASP A 92 8.58 -9.47 -12.55
N SER A 93 8.54 -10.52 -11.71
CA SER A 93 7.38 -10.98 -10.94
C SER A 93 7.63 -11.00 -9.43
N ILE A 94 8.71 -10.34 -8.97
CA ILE A 94 9.14 -10.33 -7.57
C ILE A 94 9.29 -8.88 -7.07
N VAL A 95 8.82 -8.65 -5.86
CA VAL A 95 8.99 -7.39 -5.12
C VAL A 95 9.89 -7.67 -3.92
N GLU A 96 11.04 -7.02 -3.86
CA GLU A 96 11.82 -6.88 -2.64
C GLU A 96 11.16 -5.85 -1.73
N ILE A 97 10.91 -6.25 -0.50
CA ILE A 97 10.18 -5.46 0.49
C ILE A 97 10.95 -5.42 1.80
N TYR A 98 10.72 -4.36 2.57
CA TYR A 98 11.26 -4.22 3.91
C TYR A 98 10.19 -3.71 4.89
N ASP A 99 10.30 -4.13 6.15
CA ASP A 99 9.48 -3.61 7.23
C ASP A 99 10.17 -2.40 7.90
N GLU A 100 9.49 -1.74 8.85
CA GLU A 100 10.10 -0.60 9.57
C GLU A 100 11.28 -0.98 10.47
N LEU A 101 11.47 -2.26 10.80
CA LEU A 101 12.62 -2.75 11.57
C LEU A 101 13.84 -2.98 10.65
N GLY A 102 13.68 -2.81 9.34
CA GLY A 102 14.69 -3.12 8.35
C GLY A 102 14.86 -4.62 8.10
N ASN A 103 13.87 -5.44 8.46
CA ASN A 103 13.83 -6.83 8.00
C ASN A 103 13.46 -6.83 6.53
N PHE A 104 14.16 -7.64 5.73
CA PHE A 104 13.95 -7.74 4.30
C PHE A 104 13.26 -9.06 3.96
N SER A 105 12.38 -9.01 2.97
CA SER A 105 11.75 -10.19 2.39
C SER A 105 11.52 -10.01 0.89
N THR A 106 11.10 -11.07 0.24
CA THR A 106 10.74 -11.08 -1.18
C THR A 106 9.35 -11.68 -1.35
N ALA A 107 8.48 -11.00 -2.08
CA ALA A 107 7.11 -11.45 -2.33
C ALA A 107 6.82 -11.47 -3.83
N GLY A 108 6.05 -12.46 -4.29
CA GLY A 108 5.55 -12.49 -5.66
C GLY A 108 4.44 -11.46 -5.87
N TYR A 109 4.32 -10.89 -7.05
CA TYR A 109 3.29 -9.88 -7.36
C TYR A 109 1.87 -10.37 -7.05
N ASN A 110 1.61 -11.67 -7.18
CA ASN A 110 0.31 -12.28 -6.92
C ASN A 110 -0.13 -12.27 -5.44
N ILE A 111 0.76 -11.92 -4.51
CA ILE A 111 0.46 -11.81 -3.08
C ILE A 111 0.73 -10.40 -2.52
N VAL A 112 1.04 -9.44 -3.40
CA VAL A 112 1.36 -8.05 -3.06
C VAL A 112 0.33 -7.14 -3.71
N ARG A 113 -0.18 -6.17 -2.96
CA ARG A 113 -1.00 -5.08 -3.51
C ARG A 113 -0.64 -3.76 -2.86
N HIS A 114 -0.99 -2.65 -3.50
CA HIS A 114 -0.89 -1.34 -2.87
C HIS A 114 -1.73 -1.27 -1.60
N ALA A 115 -1.15 -0.68 -0.55
CA ALA A 115 -1.86 -0.40 0.68
C ALA A 115 -2.84 0.76 0.48
N THR A 116 -4.02 0.64 1.06
CA THR A 116 -4.99 1.75 1.10
C THR A 116 -4.54 2.83 2.10
N GLU A 117 -5.04 4.05 1.93
CA GLU A 117 -4.72 5.15 2.86
C GLU A 117 -5.12 4.83 4.31
N THR A 118 -6.23 4.12 4.50
CA THR A 118 -6.70 3.66 5.81
C THR A 118 -5.75 2.66 6.44
N GLU A 119 -5.25 1.68 5.68
CA GLU A 119 -4.28 0.70 6.17
C GLU A 119 -2.93 1.33 6.54
N ILE A 120 -2.49 2.31 5.75
CA ILE A 120 -1.29 3.10 6.05
C ILE A 120 -1.49 3.88 7.36
N ALA A 121 -2.66 4.50 7.55
CA ALA A 121 -2.99 5.26 8.75
C ALA A 121 -3.06 4.36 10.00
N GLU A 122 -3.78 3.24 9.94
CA GLU A 122 -3.84 2.25 11.02
C GLU A 122 -2.47 1.68 11.35
N GLY A 123 -1.64 1.41 10.34
CA GLY A 123 -0.27 0.97 10.52
C GLY A 123 0.55 2.01 11.27
N LYS A 124 0.50 3.28 10.85
CA LYS A 124 1.20 4.39 11.54
C LYS A 124 0.75 4.53 12.98
N GLU A 125 -0.55 4.42 13.23
CA GLU A 125 -1.11 4.48 14.58
C GLU A 125 -0.63 3.31 15.45
N ARG A 126 -0.79 2.07 14.99
CA ARG A 126 -0.27 0.88 15.68
C ARG A 126 1.19 1.04 16.10
N ARG A 127 2.00 1.59 15.20
CA ARG A 127 3.43 1.82 15.43
C ARG A 127 3.70 2.95 16.41
N TRP A 128 2.94 4.03 16.35
CA TRP A 128 3.03 5.11 17.34
C TRP A 128 2.77 4.56 18.76
N TRP A 129 1.72 3.78 18.96
CA TRP A 129 1.40 3.15 20.24
C TRP A 129 2.49 2.15 20.70
N ALA A 130 2.99 1.31 19.78
CA ALA A 130 4.03 0.33 20.10
C ALA A 130 5.35 0.98 20.55
N ARG A 131 5.75 2.12 19.97
CA ARG A 131 6.93 2.89 20.41
C ARG A 131 6.82 3.37 21.86
N HIS A 132 5.60 3.55 22.34
CA HIS A 132 5.31 3.89 23.74
C HIS A 132 5.02 2.66 24.61
N GLY A 133 5.29 1.44 24.11
CA GLY A 133 5.08 0.20 24.86
C GLY A 133 3.62 -0.12 25.15
N ARG A 134 2.69 0.45 24.38
CA ARG A 134 1.25 0.34 24.62
C ARG A 134 0.54 -0.31 23.44
N GLY A 135 -0.57 -0.98 23.73
CA GLY A 135 -1.52 -1.42 22.70
C GLY A 135 -2.30 -0.22 22.15
N VAL A 136 -2.80 -0.34 20.92
CA VAL A 136 -3.62 0.71 20.29
C VAL A 136 -4.80 1.07 21.19
N TRP A 137 -4.92 2.35 21.51
CA TRP A 137 -5.96 2.90 22.39
C TRP A 137 -6.02 2.27 23.79
N LYS A 138 -4.93 1.62 24.23
CA LYS A 138 -4.77 1.14 25.61
C LYS A 138 -4.38 2.30 26.52
N LEU A 139 -5.37 3.13 26.82
CA LEU A 139 -5.26 4.29 27.70
C LEU A 139 -5.12 3.85 29.16
N GLN A 140 -4.46 4.70 29.95
CA GLN A 140 -4.25 4.54 31.37
C GLN A 140 -4.65 5.81 32.10
N ARG A 141 -5.02 5.66 33.38
CA ARG A 141 -5.38 6.79 34.23
C ARG A 141 -4.24 7.81 34.29
N GLY A 142 -4.54 9.05 33.94
CA GLY A 142 -3.58 10.14 33.91
C GLY A 142 -3.01 10.48 32.54
N ASP A 143 -3.33 9.72 31.49
CA ASP A 143 -3.02 10.10 30.11
C ASP A 143 -3.72 11.43 29.77
N VAL A 144 -3.10 12.24 28.92
CA VAL A 144 -3.64 13.53 28.49
C VAL A 144 -4.17 13.37 27.08
N LEU A 145 -5.46 13.63 26.92
CA LEU A 145 -6.18 13.60 25.66
C LEU A 145 -6.56 15.02 25.24
N ALA A 146 -6.70 15.24 23.95
CA ALA A 146 -7.33 16.44 23.41
C ALA A 146 -8.46 16.07 22.48
N LYS A 147 -9.54 16.84 22.52
CA LYS A 147 -10.59 16.82 21.51
C LYS A 147 -10.82 18.23 20.99
N VAL A 148 -11.32 18.35 19.77
CA VAL A 148 -11.70 19.65 19.21
C VAL A 148 -13.22 19.80 19.35
N ILE A 149 -13.67 20.86 20.01
CA ILE A 149 -15.09 21.24 20.11
C ILE A 149 -15.21 22.66 19.57
N ASP A 150 -16.04 22.87 18.56
CA ASP A 150 -16.26 24.20 17.95
C ASP A 150 -14.95 24.90 17.53
N ASN A 151 -13.99 24.14 16.98
CA ASN A 151 -12.62 24.55 16.63
C ASN A 151 -11.71 24.93 17.82
N PHE A 152 -12.12 24.68 19.06
CA PHE A 152 -11.30 24.87 20.24
C PHE A 152 -10.74 23.54 20.76
N PRO A 153 -9.41 23.43 20.98
CA PRO A 153 -8.82 22.25 21.60
C PRO A 153 -9.17 22.22 23.09
N VAL A 154 -9.88 21.19 23.51
CA VAL A 154 -10.19 20.89 24.91
C VAL A 154 -9.28 19.75 25.36
N ILE A 155 -8.43 20.05 26.35
CA ILE A 155 -7.52 19.07 26.96
C ILE A 155 -8.26 18.40 28.13
N VAL A 156 -8.23 17.07 28.16
CA VAL A 156 -8.84 16.27 29.21
C VAL A 156 -7.82 15.27 29.73
N VAL A 157 -7.75 15.09 31.04
CA VAL A 157 -6.96 14.01 31.65
C VAL A 157 -7.87 12.79 31.72
N TYR A 158 -7.38 11.67 31.19
CA TYR A 158 -8.09 10.40 31.19
C TYR A 158 -8.24 9.90 32.63
N GLU A 159 -9.48 9.81 33.09
CA GLU A 159 -9.87 9.26 34.39
C GLU A 159 -10.65 7.95 34.22
N SER A 160 -10.91 7.21 35.31
CA SER A 160 -11.57 5.90 35.26
C SER A 160 -12.97 5.91 34.62
N ASP A 161 -13.61 7.08 34.55
CA ASP A 161 -14.99 7.23 34.08
C ASP A 161 -15.13 7.08 32.56
N PHE A 162 -14.00 7.07 31.84
CA PHE A 162 -13.96 6.83 30.39
C PHE A 162 -14.09 5.35 30.01
N ASN A 163 -14.11 4.43 30.98
CA ASN A 163 -14.33 2.99 30.73
C ASN A 163 -15.71 2.68 30.11
N LYS A 164 -16.61 3.67 30.01
CA LYS A 164 -17.91 3.55 29.34
C LYS A 164 -17.83 3.62 27.81
N PHE A 165 -16.72 4.13 27.26
CA PHE A 165 -16.53 4.28 25.82
C PHE A 165 -15.64 3.19 25.26
N GLY A 166 -15.95 2.72 24.06
CA GLY A 166 -15.07 1.81 23.31
C GLY A 166 -13.81 2.51 22.83
N ALA A 167 -12.75 1.74 22.53
CA ALA A 167 -11.52 2.27 21.93
C ALA A 167 -11.80 3.04 20.63
N ASP A 168 -12.70 2.52 19.79
CA ASP A 168 -13.07 3.14 18.52
C ASP A 168 -13.75 4.51 18.72
N GLU A 169 -14.67 4.61 19.68
CA GLU A 169 -15.34 5.88 20.02
C GLU A 169 -14.35 6.92 20.54
N LEU A 170 -13.44 6.49 21.43
CA LEU A 170 -12.38 7.35 21.93
C LEU A 170 -11.45 7.83 20.81
N SER A 171 -11.15 6.95 19.85
CA SER A 171 -10.27 7.27 18.72
C SER A 171 -10.83 8.30 17.76
N GLN A 172 -12.14 8.34 17.59
CA GLN A 172 -12.82 9.32 16.74
C GLN A 172 -12.94 10.68 17.42
N MET A 173 -13.09 10.69 18.75
CA MET A 173 -13.37 11.91 19.51
C MET A 173 -12.11 12.59 20.03
N TYR A 174 -11.06 11.82 20.33
CA TYR A 174 -9.88 12.30 21.03
C TYR A 174 -8.60 12.01 20.26
N LYS A 175 -7.55 12.74 20.61
CA LYS A 175 -6.16 12.49 20.23
C LYS A 175 -5.32 12.44 21.50
N VAL A 176 -4.44 11.44 21.61
CA VAL A 176 -3.51 11.38 22.75
C VAL A 176 -2.44 12.44 22.58
N LEU A 177 -2.29 13.31 23.57
CA LEU A 177 -1.23 14.33 23.61
C LEU A 177 -0.01 13.85 24.38
N CYS A 178 -0.21 13.21 25.53
CA CYS A 178 0.87 12.78 26.40
C CYS A 178 0.45 11.59 27.24
N PHE A 179 1.29 10.56 27.31
CA PHE A 179 1.07 9.43 28.21
C PHE A 179 1.43 9.79 29.65
N ALA A 180 0.72 9.19 30.61
CA ALA A 180 0.89 9.43 32.03
C ALA A 180 2.35 9.30 32.50
N GLU A 181 3.10 8.32 31.98
CA GLU A 181 4.53 8.08 32.27
C GLU A 181 5.47 9.18 31.73
N ASN A 182 5.04 9.95 30.74
CA ASN A 182 5.85 10.99 30.10
C ASN A 182 5.50 12.41 30.60
N ARG A 183 4.61 12.52 31.59
CA ARG A 183 4.16 13.79 32.15
C ARG A 183 5.21 14.41 33.07
N LEU A 184 5.72 15.59 32.68
CA LEU A 184 6.66 16.36 33.49
C LEU A 184 5.98 17.12 34.63
N ASP A 185 4.69 17.43 34.52
CA ASP A 185 3.92 18.11 35.58
C ASP A 185 3.65 17.20 36.80
N ARG A 186 3.99 15.91 36.68
CA ARG A 186 3.99 14.96 37.80
C ARG A 186 5.36 14.84 38.48
N SER A 187 6.38 15.58 38.06
CA SER A 187 7.69 15.51 38.71
C SER A 187 7.66 16.12 40.12
N VAL A 188 8.02 15.27 41.08
CA VAL A 188 8.38 15.52 42.50
C VAL A 188 7.22 15.61 43.50
N ASN A 189 6.63 14.45 43.80
CA ASN A 189 6.23 14.07 45.16
C ASN A 189 6.48 12.56 45.31
N ASN A 190 7.73 12.14 45.16
CA ASN A 190 8.18 10.86 45.67
C ASN A 190 9.02 11.15 46.90
N GLU A 191 8.55 10.63 48.03
CA GLU A 191 9.21 10.51 49.33
C GLU A 191 10.59 9.86 49.24
#